data_AF-A0A9D6QN40-F1
#
_entry.id   AF-A0A9D6QN40-F1
#
_cell.length_a   1.000
_cell.length_b   1.000
_cell.length_c   1.000
_cell.angle_alpha   90.00
_cell.angle_beta   90.00
_cell.angle_gamma   90.00
#
_symmetry.space_group_name_H-M   'P 1'
#
loop_
_entity.id
_entity.type
_entity.pdbx_description
1 polymer ?
#
loop_
_entity_poly.entity_id
_entity_poly.type
_entity_poly.pdbx_seq_one_letter_code
_entity_poly.pdbx_strand_id
1 'polypeptide(L)' 'MAYLKPMLFFSALCLLSGCVSIEPWVQPYEREYLADSIMNEPRDPISDKHRQHVFDTREAARGAVSSEGGGCGCN' A
#
# COMPACT_ATOMS: atom_id res chain seq x y z
N MET A 1 -10.88 32.52 31.32
CA MET A 1 -11.63 31.25 31.35
C MET A 1 -12.76 31.15 30.30
N ALA A 2 -13.20 32.26 29.67
CA ALA A 2 -14.31 32.24 28.71
C ALA A 2 -14.02 31.44 27.41
N TYR A 3 -12.75 31.34 26.98
CA TYR A 3 -12.36 30.70 25.72
C TYR A 3 -11.91 29.23 25.82
N LEU A 4 -11.79 28.69 27.04
CA LEU A 4 -11.36 27.28 27.23
C LEU A 4 -12.43 26.29 26.75
N LYS A 5 -13.71 26.63 26.97
CA LYS A 5 -14.86 25.82 26.53
C LYS A 5 -14.98 25.72 25.01
N PRO A 6 -14.93 26.81 24.22
CA PRO A 6 -14.97 26.70 22.76
C PRO A 6 -13.73 26.00 22.18
N MET A 7 -12.56 26.16 22.80
CA MET A 7 -11.34 25.48 22.35
C MET A 7 -11.41 23.96 22.57
N LEU A 8 -11.93 23.52 23.72
CA LEU A 8 -12.15 22.09 24.00
C LEU A 8 -13.20 21.48 23.06
N PHE A 9 -14.25 22.24 22.74
CA PHE A 9 -15.30 21.81 21.81
C PHE A 9 -14.78 21.66 20.38
N PHE A 10 -13.95 22.60 19.91
CA PHE A 10 -13.32 22.51 18.60
C PHE A 10 -12.37 21.32 18.48
N SER A 11 -11.55 21.08 19.51
CA SER A 11 -10.69 19.89 19.58
C SER A 11 -11.49 18.58 19.53
N ALA A 12 -12.65 18.53 20.17
CA ALA A 12 -13.51 17.34 20.13
C ALA A 12 -14.06 17.10 18.71
N LEU A 13 -14.47 18.14 17.97
CA LEU A 13 -14.96 17.99 16.60
C LEU A 13 -13.90 17.42 15.64
N CYS A 14 -12.62 17.80 15.78
CA CYS A 14 -11.55 17.28 14.93
C CYS A 14 -11.32 15.77 15.11
N LEU A 15 -11.67 15.19 16.27
CA LEU A 15 -11.51 13.75 16.52
C LEU A 15 -12.59 12.91 15.82
N LEU A 16 -13.69 13.52 15.36
CA LEU A 16 -14.79 12.83 14.69
C LEU A 16 -14.64 12.79 13.15
N SER A 17 -13.65 13.47 12.56
CA SER A 17 -13.49 13.54 11.09
C SER A 17 -12.94 12.26 10.44
N GLY A 18 -12.65 11.22 11.22
CA GLY A 18 -12.12 9.95 10.72
C GLY A 18 -13.17 8.91 10.30
N CYS A 19 -14.45 9.11 10.62
CA CYS A 19 -15.50 8.11 10.38
C CYS A 19 -16.26 8.33 9.06
N VAL A 20 -15.56 8.80 8.02
CA VAL A 20 -16.14 8.90 6.67
C VAL A 20 -15.91 7.56 5.96
N SER A 21 -17.01 6.91 5.57
CA SER A 21 -16.97 5.83 4.59
C SER A 21 -16.46 6.43 3.28
N ILE A 22 -15.21 6.15 2.93
CA ILE A 22 -14.65 6.52 1.62
C ILE A 22 -15.33 5.64 0.58
N GLU A 23 -16.38 6.20 -0.01
CA GLU A 23 -17.02 5.70 -1.22
C GLU A 23 -16.48 6.49 -2.41
N PRO A 24 -15.96 5.82 -3.45
CA PRO A 24 -16.06 4.38 -3.68
C PRO A 24 -14.82 3.62 -3.20
N TRP A 25 -15.01 2.52 -2.46
CA TRP A 25 -13.98 1.48 -2.40
C TRP A 25 -13.82 0.90 -3.80
N VAL A 26 -12.58 0.64 -4.21
CA VAL A 26 -12.30 -0.09 -5.46
C VAL A 26 -13.01 -1.42 -5.39
N GLN A 27 -13.83 -1.72 -6.40
CA GLN A 27 -14.63 -2.92 -6.40
C GLN A 27 -13.70 -4.14 -6.46
N PRO A 28 -14.02 -5.29 -5.82
CA PRO A 28 -13.09 -6.42 -5.74
C PRO A 28 -12.53 -6.89 -7.09
N TYR A 29 -13.33 -6.79 -8.16
CA TYR A 29 -12.93 -7.13 -9.52
C TYR A 29 -12.07 -6.06 -10.20
N GLU A 30 -12.14 -4.80 -9.82
CA GLU A 30 -11.27 -3.75 -10.39
C GLU A 30 -9.81 -3.89 -9.92
N ARG A 31 -9.57 -4.64 -8.84
CA ARG A 31 -8.21 -4.97 -8.36
C ARG A 31 -7.44 -5.87 -9.32
N GLU A 32 -8.12 -6.52 -10.27
CA GLU A 32 -7.45 -7.32 -11.31
C GLU A 32 -6.59 -6.46 -12.25
N TYR A 33 -6.92 -5.17 -12.40
CA TYR A 33 -6.16 -4.21 -13.21
C TYR A 33 -5.05 -3.49 -12.42
N LEU A 34 -4.79 -3.90 -11.17
CA LEU A 34 -3.73 -3.27 -10.37
C LEU A 34 -2.33 -3.55 -10.95
N ALA A 35 -2.16 -4.66 -11.67
CA ALA A 35 -0.96 -4.88 -12.47
C ALA A 35 -1.21 -4.94 -13.97
N ASP A 36 -0.38 -4.22 -14.70
CA ASP A 36 -0.21 -4.34 -16.14
C ASP A 36 0.63 -5.60 -16.47
N SER A 37 0.40 -6.13 -17.67
CA SER A 37 1.10 -7.27 -18.28
C SER A 37 2.64 -7.16 -18.27
N ILE A 38 3.19 -5.94 -18.22
CA ILE A 38 4.63 -5.69 -18.12
C ILE A 38 5.20 -5.97 -16.72
N MET A 39 4.38 -5.95 -15.67
CA MET A 39 4.77 -6.25 -14.30
C MET A 39 4.69 -7.76 -13.96
N ASN A 40 4.41 -8.61 -14.97
CA ASN A 40 4.47 -10.06 -14.80
C ASN A 40 5.88 -10.53 -14.45
N GLU A 41 5.94 -11.70 -13.80
CA GLU A 41 7.20 -12.33 -13.44
C GLU A 41 8.10 -12.51 -14.70
N PRO A 42 9.37 -12.15 -14.60
CA PRO A 42 10.35 -12.29 -15.68
C PRO A 42 10.54 -13.74 -16.14
N ARG A 43 10.92 -13.90 -17.41
CA ARG A 43 11.08 -15.21 -18.07
C ARG A 43 12.26 -16.03 -17.57
N ASP A 44 13.26 -15.39 -16.97
CA ASP A 44 14.50 -16.03 -16.49
C ASP A 44 14.61 -15.92 -14.95
N PRO A 45 14.16 -16.94 -14.21
CA PRO A 45 14.14 -16.89 -12.75
C PRO A 45 15.55 -16.91 -12.12
N ILE A 46 16.59 -17.34 -12.85
CA ILE A 46 17.97 -17.36 -12.32
C ILE A 46 18.55 -15.94 -12.36
N SER A 47 18.40 -15.26 -13.49
CA SER A 47 18.84 -13.88 -13.66
C SER A 47 18.16 -12.94 -12.66
N ASP A 48 16.86 -13.13 -12.42
CA ASP A 48 16.10 -12.28 -11.50
C ASP A 48 16.47 -12.50 -10.05
N LYS A 49 16.63 -13.75 -9.59
CA LYS A 49 17.14 -14.03 -8.25
C LYS A 49 18.52 -13.40 -8.00
N HIS A 50 19.38 -13.39 -9.01
CA HIS A 50 20.68 -12.73 -8.90
C HIS A 50 20.54 -11.20 -8.74
N ARG A 51 19.71 -10.56 -9.57
CA ARG A 51 19.43 -9.11 -9.47
C ARG A 51 18.81 -8.74 -8.14
N GLN A 52 17.85 -9.53 -7.67
CA GLN A 52 17.16 -9.34 -6.39
C GLN A 52 18.13 -9.46 -5.20
N HIS A 53 19.04 -10.45 -5.22
CA HIS A 53 20.09 -10.57 -4.20
C HIS A 53 20.99 -9.33 -4.11
N VAL A 54 21.39 -8.78 -5.26
CA VAL A 54 22.18 -7.54 -5.32
C VAL A 54 21.38 -6.37 -4.75
N PHE A 55 20.10 -6.24 -5.13
CA PHE A 55 19.20 -5.19 -4.62
C PHE A 55 19.03 -5.27 -3.11
N ASP A 56 18.68 -6.45 -2.58
CA ASP A 56 18.48 -6.69 -1.15
C ASP A 56 19.71 -6.33 -0.32
N THR A 57 20.90 -6.59 -0.87
CA THR A 57 22.17 -6.30 -0.21
C THR A 57 22.47 -4.80 -0.20
N ARG A 58 22.18 -4.09 -1.30
CA ARG A 58 22.46 -2.66 -1.43
C ARG A 58 21.47 -1.80 -0.66
N GLU A 59 20.19 -2.18 -0.70
CA GLU A 59 19.10 -1.42 -0.09
C GLU A 59 18.76 -1.90 1.33
N ALA A 60 19.51 -2.88 1.85
CA ALA A 60 19.21 -3.56 3.12
C ALA A 60 17.74 -4.03 3.23
N ALA A 61 17.13 -4.38 2.10
CA ALA A 61 15.69 -4.60 1.93
C ALA A 61 15.28 -6.08 1.95
N ARG A 62 16.07 -6.94 2.62
CA ARG A 62 15.77 -8.39 2.70
C ARG A 62 14.36 -8.63 3.23
N GLY A 63 13.55 -9.36 2.46
CA GLY A 63 12.16 -9.68 2.80
C GLY A 63 11.14 -8.61 2.42
N ALA A 64 11.53 -7.51 1.78
CA ALA A 64 10.61 -6.46 1.33
C ALA A 64 9.94 -6.75 -0.02
N VAL A 65 10.25 -7.89 -0.66
CA VAL A 65 9.90 -8.15 -2.06
C VAL A 65 8.54 -8.80 -2.26
N SER A 66 7.72 -8.91 -1.21
CA SER A 66 6.32 -9.27 -1.34
C SER A 66 5.50 -8.07 -1.80
N SER A 67 4.95 -8.09 -3.02
CA SER A 67 4.04 -7.04 -3.49
C SER A 67 2.61 -7.35 -3.10
N GLU A 68 1.96 -6.41 -2.42
CA GLU A 68 0.50 -6.37 -2.19
C GLU A 68 -0.24 -5.86 -3.46
N GLY A 69 0.22 -6.29 -4.64
CA GLY A 69 -0.22 -5.82 -5.96
C GLY A 69 -0.98 -6.92 -6.73
N GLY A 70 -1.87 -6.49 -7.64
CA GLY A 70 -2.60 -7.39 -8.54
C GLY A 70 -1.63 -8.15 -9.45
N GLY A 71 -2.07 -9.29 -9.99
CA GLY A 71 -1.24 -10.29 -10.66
C GLY A 71 -1.70 -11.69 -10.32
N CYS A 72 -1.05 -12.76 -10.80
CA CYS A 72 -1.52 -14.14 -10.54
C CYS A 72 -1.53 -14.55 -9.06
N GLY A 73 -1.07 -13.69 -8.14
CA GLY A 73 -1.10 -13.93 -6.70
C GLY A 73 -0.30 -15.17 -6.28
N CYS A 74 0.54 -15.68 -7.19
CA CYS A 74 1.29 -16.90 -6.98
C CYS A 74 2.52 -16.58 -6.10
N ASN A 75 2.32 -16.59 -4.78
CA ASN A 75 3.40 -16.98 -3.86
C ASN A 75 3.66 -18.48 -3.97
#